data_AF-A0A1H4IHJ0-F1
#
_entry.id   AF-A0A1H4IHJ0-F1
#
_cell.length_a   1.000
_cell.length_b   1.000
_cell.length_c   1.000
_cell.angle_alpha   90.00
_cell.angle_beta   90.00
_cell.angle_gamma   90.00
#
_symmetry.space_group_name_H-M   'P 1'
#
loop_
_entity.id
_entity.type
_entity.pdbx_description
1 polymer ?
#
loop_
_entity_poly.entity_id
_entity_poly.type
_entity_poly.pdbx_seq_one_letter_code
_entity_poly.pdbx_strand_id
1 'polypeptide(L)'
;MGVLETVRPQSMTRHPQGIAAHSGEWAASITVLADPTDDATVTRTLLEAHCPAAGVVTVHPTPATRSETSLAADLFAGLGRSPSRLAAYRLGSPAPAWRAATAWVTAEGIAHLVVLRAHHLTAGQRQRLLALHRATGVHLVLVGHTRPVDIREILGCPVRITSDHAVLVAAFASSRAAVTTPPDPASLPLPTLSNAVGDFRAAARRALSPQDFARVDDVYTSGIRAGCRWAAECPLEERAHTDQDARTPRAGLLSSQSALPVIDQVALLRFLGALAADSPSRGHTMARLRGAQTGLRMHGVRLHLPPNLAFGVGPGLTTVPITEQIADRIRSMIPSPTHAAALAALLCAGSPGPHLASIPVSALTIDADAIVLSGVVGRRHFRHPTVHPIPISVRPLFKAARAIAQLRGTDANQHLLSGGIGTTGRHLRNSAHQCEVTIPPLHPWSDCWISRVEARPMMRESAIRGIVGVSEASAVNPPRR
;
A
#
# COMPACT_ATOMS: atom_id res chain seq x y z
N MET A 1 47.63 2.35 41.22
CA MET A 1 46.66 1.29 41.59
C MET A 1 45.37 1.58 40.85
N GLY A 2 45.18 0.95 39.70
CA GLY A 2 44.03 1.16 38.82
C GLY A 2 42.91 0.20 39.16
N VAL A 3 41.69 0.72 39.25
CA VAL A 3 40.47 -0.03 39.54
C VAL A 3 39.99 -0.68 38.24
N LEU A 4 39.80 -2.00 38.30
CA LEU A 4 39.22 -2.84 37.24
C LEU A 4 37.72 -2.51 37.08
N GLU A 5 37.34 -1.99 35.92
CA GLU A 5 35.94 -1.94 35.47
C GLU A 5 35.67 -3.13 34.54
N THR A 6 34.86 -4.07 35.04
CA THR A 6 34.33 -5.21 34.29
C THR A 6 33.35 -4.74 33.21
N VAL A 7 33.78 -4.83 31.96
CA VAL A 7 32.96 -4.62 30.76
C VAL A 7 31.96 -5.77 30.64
N ARG A 8 30.66 -5.44 30.73
CA ARG A 8 29.56 -6.36 30.37
C ARG A 8 29.47 -6.47 28.84
N PRO A 9 29.25 -7.69 28.28
CA PRO A 9 29.18 -7.87 26.83
C PRO A 9 27.92 -7.24 26.24
N GLN A 10 28.12 -6.55 25.12
CA GLN A 10 27.08 -5.93 24.31
C GLN A 10 26.07 -6.99 23.85
N SER A 11 24.79 -6.73 24.13
CA SER A 11 23.66 -7.50 23.63
C SER A 11 23.72 -7.58 22.11
N MET A 12 23.79 -8.81 21.60
CA MET A 12 23.69 -9.15 20.19
C MET A 12 22.52 -8.40 19.53
N THR A 13 22.87 -7.66 18.49
CA THR A 13 21.98 -7.04 17.51
C THR A 13 21.03 -8.10 16.93
N ARG A 14 19.74 -7.99 17.24
CA ARG A 14 18.70 -8.71 16.50
C ARG A 14 18.72 -8.23 15.05
N HIS A 15 18.95 -9.15 14.13
CA HIS A 15 18.79 -8.92 12.69
C HIS A 15 17.36 -8.43 12.39
N PRO A 16 17.18 -7.45 11.49
CA PRO A 16 15.86 -7.02 11.06
C PRO A 16 15.16 -8.18 10.35
N GLN A 17 13.95 -8.52 10.81
CA GLN A 17 13.12 -9.56 10.23
C GLN A 17 12.82 -9.26 8.76
N GLY A 18 12.99 -10.30 7.94
CA GLY A 18 13.04 -10.23 6.49
C GLY A 18 11.78 -9.67 5.83
N ILE A 19 12.03 -8.93 4.75
CA ILE A 19 11.05 -8.56 3.73
C ILE A 19 10.40 -9.86 3.22
N ALA A 20 9.06 -9.87 3.07
CA ALA A 20 8.29 -11.04 2.69
C ALA A 20 8.92 -11.77 1.50
N ALA A 21 9.43 -12.98 1.75
CA ALA A 21 10.09 -13.80 0.74
C ALA A 21 9.05 -14.33 -0.25
N HIS A 22 9.40 -14.29 -1.54
CA HIS A 22 8.63 -14.97 -2.58
C HIS A 22 8.43 -16.45 -2.24
N SER A 23 7.24 -16.98 -2.45
CA SER A 23 6.91 -18.40 -2.25
C SER A 23 6.96 -19.15 -3.58
N GLY A 24 7.80 -20.18 -3.70
CA GLY A 24 7.88 -21.05 -4.87
C GLY A 24 9.19 -21.84 -4.92
N GLU A 25 9.23 -22.92 -5.71
CA GLU A 25 10.42 -23.80 -5.88
C GLU A 25 11.69 -23.06 -6.34
N TRP A 26 11.50 -21.90 -6.97
CA TRP A 26 12.55 -21.06 -7.56
C TRP A 26 12.87 -19.82 -6.73
N ALA A 27 12.11 -19.55 -5.67
CA ALA A 27 12.33 -18.37 -4.83
C ALA A 27 13.69 -18.42 -4.14
N ALA A 28 14.36 -17.25 -4.08
CA ALA A 28 15.68 -17.11 -3.49
C ALA A 28 16.74 -18.08 -4.06
N SER A 29 16.56 -18.54 -5.31
CA SER A 29 17.56 -19.34 -6.02
C SER A 29 18.34 -18.52 -7.06
N ILE A 30 19.50 -19.05 -7.47
CA ILE A 30 20.31 -18.52 -8.57
C ILE A 30 20.44 -19.61 -9.62
N THR A 31 20.09 -19.30 -10.86
CA THR A 31 20.23 -20.21 -12.01
C THR A 31 21.15 -19.61 -13.05
N VAL A 32 22.09 -20.41 -13.55
CA VAL A 32 22.94 -20.06 -14.69
C VAL A 32 22.44 -20.83 -15.90
N LEU A 33 22.00 -20.09 -16.91
CA LEU A 33 21.68 -20.62 -18.22
C LEU A 33 22.93 -20.56 -19.09
N ALA A 34 23.47 -21.72 -19.46
CA ALA A 34 24.61 -21.82 -20.35
C ALA A 34 24.12 -21.89 -21.80
N ASP A 35 24.50 -20.90 -22.59
CA ASP A 35 24.22 -20.79 -24.02
C ASP A 35 25.55 -20.61 -24.79
N PRO A 36 26.40 -21.66 -24.84
CA PRO A 36 27.76 -21.57 -25.41
C PRO A 36 27.77 -21.23 -26.91
N THR A 37 26.62 -21.36 -27.58
CA THR A 37 26.45 -21.08 -29.01
C THR A 37 26.04 -19.64 -29.31
N ASP A 38 25.71 -18.83 -28.30
CA ASP A 38 25.09 -17.51 -28.46
C ASP A 38 23.85 -17.61 -29.37
N ASP A 39 22.95 -18.54 -29.04
CA ASP A 39 21.75 -18.80 -29.84
C ASP A 39 20.78 -17.61 -29.72
N ALA A 40 20.59 -16.90 -30.83
CA ALA A 40 19.66 -15.78 -30.92
C ALA A 40 18.23 -16.16 -30.49
N THR A 41 17.84 -17.44 -30.61
CA THR A 41 16.55 -17.96 -30.14
C THR A 41 16.41 -17.89 -28.63
N VAL A 42 17.47 -18.20 -27.88
CA VAL A 42 17.48 -18.10 -26.41
C VAL A 42 17.28 -16.65 -25.99
N THR A 43 18.08 -15.75 -26.55
CA THR A 43 17.98 -14.30 -26.26
C THR A 43 16.59 -13.76 -26.58
N ARG A 44 16.06 -14.06 -27.77
CA ARG A 44 14.71 -13.64 -28.19
C ARG A 44 13.63 -14.15 -27.25
N THR A 45 13.66 -15.43 -26.90
CA THR A 45 12.65 -16.04 -26.02
C THR A 45 12.66 -15.41 -24.62
N LEU A 46 13.85 -15.13 -24.07
CA LEU A 46 13.96 -14.48 -22.75
C LEU A 46 13.56 -12.99 -22.78
N LEU A 47 13.76 -12.30 -23.90
CA LEU A 47 13.24 -10.95 -24.10
C LEU A 47 11.71 -10.96 -24.26
N GLU A 48 11.14 -11.93 -24.97
CA GLU A 48 9.69 -12.12 -25.10
C GLU A 48 9.01 -12.48 -23.77
N ALA A 49 9.73 -13.19 -22.88
CA ALA A 49 9.27 -13.49 -21.53
C ALA A 49 9.26 -12.28 -20.59
N HIS A 50 9.88 -11.15 -20.97
CA HIS A 50 9.91 -9.92 -20.18
C HIS A 50 8.49 -9.40 -19.94
N CYS A 51 8.05 -9.42 -18.69
CA CYS A 51 6.74 -8.92 -18.29
C CYS A 51 6.80 -8.49 -16.81
N PRO A 52 7.16 -7.22 -16.52
CA PRO A 52 7.30 -6.73 -15.15
C PRO A 52 6.01 -6.89 -14.35
N ALA A 53 4.85 -6.71 -14.98
CA ALA A 53 3.53 -6.92 -14.35
C ALA A 53 3.28 -8.37 -13.91
N ALA A 54 3.94 -9.35 -14.54
CA ALA A 54 3.91 -10.76 -14.16
C ALA A 54 5.09 -11.17 -13.25
N GLY A 55 5.90 -10.20 -12.81
CA GLY A 55 7.05 -10.42 -11.96
C GLY A 55 8.33 -10.88 -12.68
N VAL A 56 8.43 -10.70 -14.01
CA VAL A 56 9.59 -11.13 -14.80
C VAL A 56 10.26 -9.93 -15.45
N VAL A 57 11.52 -9.68 -15.10
CA VAL A 57 12.32 -8.59 -15.67
C VAL A 57 13.56 -9.18 -16.34
N THR A 58 13.62 -9.05 -17.66
CA THR A 58 14.83 -9.32 -18.44
C THR A 58 15.63 -8.04 -18.66
N VAL A 59 16.91 -8.06 -18.30
CA VAL A 59 17.88 -6.98 -18.47
C VAL A 59 18.91 -7.44 -19.50
N HIS A 60 19.09 -6.63 -20.55
CA HIS A 60 20.19 -6.77 -21.48
C HIS A 60 21.24 -5.69 -21.14
N PRO A 61 22.36 -6.03 -20.49
CA PRO A 61 23.39 -5.05 -20.17
C PRO A 61 23.87 -4.31 -21.41
N THR A 62 24.01 -2.99 -21.31
CA THR A 62 24.50 -2.15 -22.42
C THR A 62 25.94 -2.57 -22.77
N PRO A 63 26.22 -2.97 -24.03
CA PRO A 63 27.55 -3.43 -24.44
C PRO A 63 28.66 -2.44 -24.10
N ALA A 64 29.86 -2.97 -23.80
CA ALA A 64 31.07 -2.22 -23.47
C ALA A 64 31.00 -1.30 -22.22
N THR A 65 29.87 -1.22 -21.52
CA THR A 65 29.78 -0.48 -20.25
C THR A 65 30.11 -1.41 -19.07
N ARG A 66 31.13 -1.04 -18.29
CA ARG A 66 31.64 -1.86 -17.18
C ARG A 66 31.33 -1.30 -15.79
N SER A 67 30.62 -0.17 -15.72
CA SER A 67 30.31 0.50 -14.47
C SER A 67 29.12 -0.16 -13.75
N GLU A 68 29.11 -0.09 -12.42
CA GLU A 68 27.95 -0.53 -11.64
C GLU A 68 26.71 0.34 -11.88
N THR A 69 26.91 1.63 -12.15
CA THR A 69 25.81 2.57 -12.44
C THR A 69 25.14 2.27 -13.78
N SER A 70 25.91 1.88 -14.81
CA SER A 70 25.33 1.53 -16.11
C SER A 70 24.46 0.27 -16.02
N LEU A 71 24.89 -0.75 -15.28
CA LEU A 71 24.04 -1.93 -15.04
C LEU A 71 22.78 -1.58 -14.23
N ALA A 72 22.89 -0.68 -13.25
CA ALA A 72 21.69 -0.19 -12.55
C ALA A 72 20.75 0.54 -13.52
N ALA A 73 21.29 1.36 -14.43
CA ALA A 73 20.52 2.05 -15.46
C ALA A 73 19.80 1.08 -16.41
N ASP A 74 20.46 -0.01 -16.81
CA ASP A 74 19.86 -1.09 -17.62
C ASP A 74 18.72 -1.79 -16.84
N LEU A 75 18.91 -2.01 -15.54
CA LEU A 75 17.85 -2.55 -14.67
C LEU A 75 16.66 -1.57 -14.54
N PHE A 76 16.90 -0.26 -14.42
CA PHE A 76 15.83 0.73 -14.45
C PHE A 76 15.08 0.69 -15.78
N ALA A 77 15.78 0.57 -16.91
CA ALA A 77 15.14 0.42 -18.22
C ALA A 77 14.25 -0.84 -18.27
N GLY A 78 14.75 -1.98 -17.77
CA GLY A 78 13.96 -3.21 -17.65
C GLY A 78 12.75 -3.09 -16.71
N LEU A 79 12.84 -2.23 -15.70
CA LEU A 79 11.71 -1.90 -14.82
C LEU A 79 10.78 -0.82 -15.44
N GLY A 80 10.90 -0.51 -16.73
CA GLY A 80 10.08 0.50 -17.41
C GLY A 80 10.35 1.94 -17.00
N ARG A 81 11.50 2.23 -16.39
CA ARG A 81 11.89 3.56 -15.87
C ARG A 81 12.95 4.21 -16.73
N SER A 82 12.82 5.52 -16.95
CA SER A 82 13.75 6.29 -17.78
C SER A 82 15.15 6.42 -17.14
N PRO A 83 16.21 5.80 -17.68
CA PRO A 83 17.54 5.85 -17.08
C PRO A 83 18.19 7.25 -17.15
N SER A 84 17.83 8.04 -18.16
CA SER A 84 18.28 9.44 -18.32
C SER A 84 17.90 10.35 -17.14
N ARG A 85 16.93 9.94 -16.32
CA ARG A 85 16.44 10.73 -15.19
C ARG A 85 17.14 10.42 -13.87
N LEU A 86 18.00 9.39 -13.81
CA LEU A 86 18.65 8.98 -12.57
C LEU A 86 19.47 10.11 -11.92
N ALA A 87 20.22 10.87 -12.72
CA ALA A 87 21.01 12.00 -12.21
C ALA A 87 20.14 13.08 -11.54
N ALA A 88 18.99 13.42 -12.14
CA ALA A 88 18.07 14.43 -11.62
C ALA A 88 17.51 14.08 -10.23
N TYR A 89 17.47 12.79 -9.90
CA TYR A 89 17.00 12.26 -8.62
C TYR A 89 18.13 11.82 -7.67
N ARG A 90 19.38 12.25 -7.93
CA ARG A 90 20.58 11.88 -7.14
C ARG A 90 20.84 10.36 -7.11
N LEU A 91 20.49 9.68 -8.20
CA LEU A 91 20.74 8.26 -8.43
C LEU A 91 21.85 8.05 -9.47
N GLY A 92 22.71 9.05 -9.70
CA GLY A 92 23.83 8.96 -10.65
C GLY A 92 25.03 8.16 -10.14
N SER A 93 25.04 7.76 -8.85
CA SER A 93 26.11 6.96 -8.26
C SER A 93 25.63 5.53 -7.94
N PRO A 94 26.54 4.53 -7.89
CA PRO A 94 26.16 3.13 -7.78
C PRO A 94 25.29 2.82 -6.56
N ALA A 95 25.72 3.23 -5.36
CA ALA A 95 25.03 2.81 -4.13
C ALA A 95 23.57 3.33 -4.03
N PRO A 96 23.26 4.62 -4.28
CA PRO A 96 21.89 5.10 -4.35
C PRO A 96 21.06 4.45 -5.47
N ALA A 97 21.64 4.28 -6.67
CA ALA A 97 20.95 3.66 -7.80
C ALA A 97 20.53 2.21 -7.48
N TRP A 98 21.45 1.40 -6.96
CA TRP A 98 21.18 0.01 -6.60
C TRP A 98 20.20 -0.14 -5.44
N ARG A 99 20.23 0.74 -4.42
CA ARG A 99 19.21 0.74 -3.36
C ARG A 99 17.82 1.05 -3.92
N ALA A 100 17.72 2.03 -4.82
CA ALA A 100 16.46 2.38 -5.45
C ALA A 100 15.94 1.26 -6.36
N ALA A 101 16.81 0.62 -7.16
CA ALA A 101 16.43 -0.52 -7.98
C ALA A 101 15.98 -1.71 -7.14
N THR A 102 16.70 -2.03 -6.06
CA THR A 102 16.32 -3.09 -5.08
C THR A 102 14.95 -2.82 -4.47
N ALA A 103 14.66 -1.56 -4.13
CA ALA A 103 13.37 -1.15 -3.60
C ALA A 103 12.23 -1.34 -4.62
N TRP A 104 12.48 -1.07 -5.91
CA TRP A 104 11.50 -1.30 -6.96
C TRP A 104 11.25 -2.78 -7.24
N VAL A 105 12.32 -3.59 -7.34
CA VAL A 105 12.21 -5.05 -7.47
C VAL A 105 11.35 -5.64 -6.36
N THR A 106 11.58 -5.20 -5.12
CA THR A 106 10.78 -5.61 -3.95
C THR A 106 9.32 -5.18 -4.07
N ALA A 107 9.08 -3.91 -4.42
CA ALA A 107 7.76 -3.31 -4.38
C ALA A 107 6.83 -3.76 -5.49
N GLU A 108 7.38 -4.09 -6.66
CA GLU A 108 6.66 -4.63 -7.80
C GLU A 108 6.54 -6.16 -7.74
N GLY A 109 7.13 -6.78 -6.72
CA GLY A 109 7.07 -8.23 -6.55
C GLY A 109 7.75 -8.98 -7.69
N ILE A 110 8.87 -8.45 -8.20
CA ILE A 110 9.62 -9.11 -9.26
C ILE A 110 10.18 -10.44 -8.72
N ALA A 111 9.60 -11.53 -9.19
CA ALA A 111 9.95 -12.90 -8.83
C ALA A 111 11.16 -13.41 -9.61
N HIS A 112 11.37 -12.94 -10.85
CA HIS A 112 12.43 -13.37 -11.74
C HIS A 112 13.20 -12.20 -12.34
N LEU A 113 14.50 -12.16 -12.11
CA LEU A 113 15.42 -11.20 -12.73
C LEU A 113 16.38 -11.96 -13.64
N VAL A 114 16.21 -11.80 -14.96
CA VAL A 114 17.05 -12.41 -15.98
C VAL A 114 18.08 -11.39 -16.45
N VAL A 115 19.37 -11.72 -16.37
CA VAL A 115 20.46 -10.86 -16.85
C VAL A 115 21.15 -11.57 -18.01
N LEU A 116 20.98 -11.02 -19.20
CA LEU A 116 21.61 -11.52 -20.41
C LEU A 116 23.11 -11.22 -20.41
N ARG A 117 23.89 -12.04 -21.13
CA ARG A 117 25.35 -11.84 -21.30
C ARG A 117 26.11 -11.65 -19.98
N ALA A 118 25.72 -12.39 -18.95
CA ALA A 118 26.27 -12.32 -17.60
C ALA A 118 27.79 -12.58 -17.52
N HIS A 119 28.35 -13.29 -18.50
CA HIS A 119 29.79 -13.54 -18.64
C HIS A 119 30.62 -12.26 -18.90
N HIS A 120 29.98 -11.16 -19.32
CA HIS A 120 30.64 -9.86 -19.49
C HIS A 120 30.59 -8.97 -18.25
N LEU A 121 29.88 -9.38 -17.19
CA LEU A 121 29.73 -8.58 -15.99
C LEU A 121 31.05 -8.50 -15.22
N THR A 122 31.36 -7.34 -14.65
CA THR A 122 32.49 -7.17 -13.74
C THR A 122 32.21 -7.78 -12.37
N ALA A 123 33.25 -7.98 -11.54
CA ALA A 123 33.09 -8.47 -10.17
C ALA A 123 32.16 -7.56 -9.33
N GLY A 124 32.29 -6.24 -9.45
CA GLY A 124 31.42 -5.28 -8.78
C GLY A 124 29.96 -5.39 -9.22
N GLN A 125 29.71 -5.50 -10.53
CA GLN A 125 28.35 -5.71 -11.07
C GLN A 125 27.71 -7.01 -10.54
N ARG A 126 28.46 -8.11 -10.49
CA ARG A 126 27.99 -9.37 -9.92
C ARG A 126 27.70 -9.27 -8.43
N GLN A 127 28.59 -8.62 -7.66
CA GLN A 127 28.38 -8.40 -6.23
C GLN A 127 27.10 -7.59 -5.97
N ARG A 128 26.78 -6.61 -6.83
CA ARG A 128 25.53 -5.85 -6.74
C ARG A 128 24.30 -6.68 -7.03
N LEU A 129 24.32 -7.54 -8.05
CA LEU A 129 23.22 -8.48 -8.34
C LEU A 129 23.01 -9.46 -7.20
N LEU A 130 24.08 -10.00 -6.62
CA LEU A 130 24.01 -10.89 -5.46
C LEU A 130 23.46 -10.17 -4.21
N ALA A 131 23.85 -8.91 -3.99
CA ALA A 131 23.31 -8.11 -2.90
C ALA A 131 21.81 -7.83 -3.10
N LEU A 132 21.38 -7.52 -4.32
CA LEU A 132 19.98 -7.36 -4.68
C LEU A 132 19.21 -8.67 -4.45
N HIS A 133 19.72 -9.79 -4.95
CA HIS A 133 19.14 -11.11 -4.74
C HIS A 133 18.93 -11.44 -3.26
N ARG A 134 19.96 -11.23 -2.42
CA ARG A 134 19.84 -11.47 -0.97
C ARG A 134 18.84 -10.53 -0.28
N ALA A 135 18.70 -9.30 -0.77
CA ALA A 135 17.79 -8.31 -0.20
C ALA A 135 16.33 -8.56 -0.58
N THR A 136 16.05 -9.11 -1.78
CA THR A 136 14.67 -9.27 -2.29
C THR A 136 14.20 -10.71 -2.36
N GLY A 137 15.10 -11.70 -2.37
CA GLY A 137 14.76 -13.10 -2.63
C GLY A 137 14.35 -13.38 -4.08
N VAL A 138 14.61 -12.46 -5.02
CA VAL A 138 14.30 -12.66 -6.45
C VAL A 138 15.06 -13.87 -7.00
N HIS A 139 14.43 -14.70 -7.84
CA HIS A 139 15.15 -15.71 -8.61
C HIS A 139 16.07 -15.00 -9.61
N LEU A 140 17.38 -15.11 -9.41
CA LEU A 140 18.37 -14.49 -10.29
C LEU A 140 18.80 -15.49 -11.37
N VAL A 141 18.49 -15.17 -12.64
CA VAL A 141 18.88 -15.97 -13.81
C VAL A 141 20.00 -15.27 -14.55
N LEU A 142 21.15 -15.91 -14.69
CA LEU A 142 22.34 -15.37 -15.34
C LEU A 142 22.60 -16.15 -16.64
N VAL A 143 22.52 -15.48 -17.78
CA VAL A 143 22.72 -16.12 -19.09
C VAL A 143 24.14 -15.87 -19.57
N GLY A 144 24.92 -16.93 -19.80
CA GLY A 144 26.32 -16.82 -20.21
C GLY A 144 26.62 -17.65 -21.45
N HIS A 145 27.47 -17.12 -22.35
CA HIS A 145 27.93 -17.82 -23.55
C HIS A 145 29.28 -18.54 -23.34
N THR A 146 29.63 -18.75 -22.07
CA THR A 146 30.88 -19.39 -21.64
C THR A 146 30.56 -20.70 -20.94
N ARG A 147 31.59 -21.49 -20.64
CA ARG A 147 31.37 -22.77 -19.96
C ARG A 147 30.78 -22.53 -18.56
N PRO A 148 29.80 -23.34 -18.13
CA PRO A 148 29.08 -23.12 -16.88
C PRO A 148 29.96 -23.12 -15.61
N VAL A 149 31.11 -23.80 -15.66
CA VAL A 149 32.06 -23.92 -14.54
C VAL A 149 32.65 -22.56 -14.15
N ASP A 150 32.95 -21.72 -15.15
CA ASP A 150 33.55 -20.40 -14.93
C ASP A 150 32.61 -19.50 -14.12
N ILE A 151 31.29 -19.58 -14.37
CA ILE A 151 30.31 -18.74 -13.68
C ILE A 151 30.06 -19.20 -12.22
N ARG A 152 30.17 -20.50 -11.93
CA ARG A 152 30.03 -21.02 -10.55
C ARG A 152 31.15 -20.52 -9.64
N GLU A 153 32.39 -20.64 -10.09
CA GLU A 153 33.56 -20.15 -9.34
C GLU A 153 33.48 -18.63 -9.12
N ILE A 154 32.96 -17.91 -10.11
CA ILE A 154 32.80 -16.47 -10.06
C ILE A 154 31.77 -15.99 -9.02
N LEU A 155 30.75 -16.79 -8.68
CA LEU A 155 29.65 -16.37 -7.79
C LEU A 155 29.83 -16.83 -6.34
N GLY A 156 30.65 -17.87 -6.09
CA GLY A 156 30.97 -18.33 -4.73
C GLY A 156 29.77 -18.76 -3.88
N CYS A 157 28.66 -19.19 -4.50
CA CYS A 157 27.44 -19.62 -3.84
C CYS A 157 26.75 -20.78 -4.61
N PRO A 158 25.79 -21.51 -3.99
CA PRO A 158 25.09 -22.60 -4.67
C PRO A 158 24.26 -22.08 -5.86
N VAL A 159 24.47 -22.68 -7.04
CA VAL A 159 23.83 -22.25 -8.30
C VAL A 159 23.33 -23.46 -9.07
N ARG A 160 22.08 -23.39 -9.54
CA ARG A 160 21.49 -24.34 -10.49
C ARG A 160 22.03 -24.04 -11.89
N ILE A 161 22.41 -25.07 -12.64
CA ILE A 161 22.88 -24.89 -14.03
C ILE A 161 21.92 -25.63 -14.95
N THR A 162 21.52 -24.98 -16.02
CA THR A 162 20.73 -25.56 -17.10
C THR A 162 21.22 -25.02 -18.44
N SER A 163 21.04 -25.79 -19.52
CA SER A 163 21.12 -25.30 -20.90
C SER A 163 19.73 -25.21 -21.55
N ASP A 164 18.70 -25.64 -20.83
CA ASP A 164 17.31 -25.63 -21.29
C ASP A 164 16.61 -24.34 -20.84
N HIS A 165 16.38 -23.44 -21.80
CA HIS A 165 15.67 -22.19 -21.57
C HIS A 165 14.14 -22.39 -21.49
N ALA A 166 13.60 -23.49 -22.02
CA ALA A 166 12.16 -23.77 -21.97
C ALA A 166 11.69 -24.03 -20.52
N VAL A 167 12.52 -24.70 -19.71
CA VAL A 167 12.25 -24.89 -18.27
C VAL A 167 12.12 -23.55 -17.53
N LEU A 168 12.96 -22.57 -17.87
CA LEU A 168 12.91 -21.23 -17.28
C LEU A 168 11.64 -20.48 -17.71
N VAL A 169 11.29 -20.53 -19.00
CA VAL A 169 10.08 -19.88 -19.53
C VAL A 169 8.82 -20.48 -18.93
N ALA A 170 8.77 -21.80 -18.73
CA ALA A 170 7.66 -22.46 -18.05
C ALA A 170 7.54 -22.01 -16.57
N ALA A 171 8.66 -21.85 -15.87
CA ALA A 171 8.67 -21.30 -14.52
C ALA A 171 8.13 -19.85 -14.50
N PHE A 172 8.51 -19.02 -15.47
CA PHE A 172 8.03 -17.64 -15.61
C PHE A 172 6.52 -17.58 -15.87
N ALA A 173 5.98 -18.47 -16.73
CA ALA A 173 4.56 -18.52 -17.05
C ALA A 173 3.69 -18.83 -15.83
N SER A 174 4.17 -19.65 -14.90
CA SER A 174 3.46 -19.99 -13.66
C SER A 174 3.28 -18.76 -12.73
N SER A 175 4.17 -17.76 -12.83
CA SER A 175 4.05 -16.48 -12.12
C SER A 175 3.00 -15.52 -12.74
N ARG A 176 2.63 -15.74 -14.00
CA ARG A 176 1.75 -14.83 -14.78
C ARG A 176 0.26 -15.01 -14.54
N ALA A 177 -0.16 -16.10 -13.91
CA ALA A 177 -1.58 -16.50 -13.80
C ALA A 177 -2.45 -15.61 -12.89
N ALA A 178 -1.93 -14.51 -12.33
CA ALA A 178 -2.60 -13.73 -11.29
C ALA A 178 -3.15 -12.35 -11.72
N VAL A 179 -3.03 -11.94 -12.99
CA VAL A 179 -3.37 -10.55 -13.38
C VAL A 179 -4.33 -10.49 -14.56
N THR A 180 -5.63 -10.45 -14.28
CA THR A 180 -6.65 -9.90 -15.18
C THR A 180 -7.73 -9.21 -14.35
N THR A 181 -7.66 -7.88 -14.28
CA THR A 181 -8.81 -7.07 -13.84
C THR A 181 -9.41 -6.40 -15.07
N PRO A 182 -10.67 -6.65 -15.43
CA PRO A 182 -11.32 -5.95 -16.52
C PRO A 182 -11.55 -4.47 -16.16
N PRO A 183 -11.47 -3.54 -17.13
CA PRO A 183 -11.85 -2.14 -16.91
C PRO A 183 -13.37 -2.01 -16.71
N ASP A 184 -13.78 -1.18 -15.76
CA ASP A 184 -15.18 -0.89 -15.43
C ASP A 184 -15.76 0.16 -16.42
N PRO A 185 -16.85 -0.14 -17.16
CA PRO A 185 -17.42 0.74 -18.18
C PRO A 185 -18.24 1.94 -17.67
N ALA A 186 -18.31 2.23 -16.37
CA ALA A 186 -19.14 3.32 -15.82
C ALA A 186 -18.34 4.59 -15.42
N SER A 187 -17.58 5.19 -16.34
CA SER A 187 -16.71 6.35 -16.06
C SER A 187 -17.37 7.73 -16.20
N LEU A 188 -18.63 7.80 -16.65
CA LEU A 188 -19.32 9.08 -16.86
C LEU A 188 -19.67 9.75 -15.53
N PRO A 189 -19.38 11.05 -15.34
CA PRO A 189 -19.70 11.75 -14.10
C PRO A 189 -21.19 11.62 -13.73
N LEU A 190 -21.46 11.31 -12.46
CA LEU A 190 -22.82 11.38 -11.92
C LEU A 190 -23.14 12.79 -11.41
N PRO A 191 -24.41 13.23 -11.53
CA PRO A 191 -24.86 14.50 -10.96
C PRO A 191 -24.66 14.54 -9.44
N THR A 192 -24.32 15.71 -8.91
CA THR A 192 -24.16 15.87 -7.46
C THR A 192 -25.52 16.14 -6.83
N LEU A 193 -25.94 15.28 -5.91
CA LEU A 193 -27.21 15.39 -5.19
C LEU A 193 -27.04 16.03 -3.81
N SER A 194 -28.11 16.68 -3.32
CA SER A 194 -28.16 17.27 -1.98
C SER A 194 -28.11 16.20 -0.87
N ASN A 195 -27.56 16.57 0.28
CA ASN A 195 -27.15 15.72 1.41
C ASN A 195 -28.28 15.16 2.29
N ALA A 196 -29.54 15.11 1.83
CA ALA A 196 -30.66 14.73 2.69
C ALA A 196 -30.42 13.35 3.38
N VAL A 197 -30.26 13.38 4.70
CA VAL A 197 -29.95 12.22 5.55
C VAL A 197 -31.20 11.33 5.60
N GLY A 198 -31.06 10.05 5.27
CA GLY A 198 -32.15 9.07 5.30
C GLY A 198 -32.88 8.87 3.97
N ASP A 199 -32.90 9.88 3.11
CA ASP A 199 -33.72 9.89 1.88
C ASP A 199 -32.91 10.03 0.58
N PHE A 200 -31.59 9.81 0.59
CA PHE A 200 -30.73 10.03 -0.58
C PHE A 200 -31.30 9.45 -1.88
N ARG A 201 -31.75 8.18 -1.85
CA ARG A 201 -32.32 7.50 -3.01
C ARG A 201 -33.67 8.11 -3.45
N ALA A 202 -34.54 8.46 -2.51
CA ALA A 202 -35.82 9.11 -2.79
C ALA A 202 -35.65 10.55 -3.30
N ALA A 203 -34.66 11.28 -2.78
CA ALA A 203 -34.27 12.60 -3.26
C ALA A 203 -33.68 12.51 -4.68
N ALA A 204 -32.81 11.52 -4.94
CA ALA A 204 -32.29 11.24 -6.28
C ALA A 204 -33.42 10.99 -7.29
N ARG A 205 -34.41 10.15 -6.91
CA ARG A 205 -35.54 9.80 -7.78
C ARG A 205 -36.41 11.02 -8.13
N ARG A 206 -36.56 11.97 -7.21
CA ARG A 206 -37.32 13.22 -7.42
C ARG A 206 -36.56 14.24 -8.27
N ALA A 207 -35.23 14.26 -8.18
CA ALA A 207 -34.40 15.31 -8.76
C ALA A 207 -33.82 14.96 -10.15
N LEU A 208 -33.74 13.67 -10.51
CA LEU A 208 -33.03 13.22 -11.70
C LEU A 208 -33.97 12.66 -12.77
N SER A 209 -33.48 12.66 -14.02
CA SER A 209 -34.09 11.91 -15.11
C SER A 209 -34.13 10.41 -14.76
N PRO A 210 -35.04 9.60 -15.35
CA PRO A 210 -35.07 8.17 -15.12
C PRO A 210 -33.74 7.46 -15.42
N GLN A 211 -33.02 7.90 -16.46
CA GLN A 211 -31.72 7.34 -16.86
C GLN A 211 -30.61 7.68 -15.87
N ASP A 212 -30.52 8.94 -15.43
CA ASP A 212 -29.52 9.36 -14.44
C ASP A 212 -29.81 8.76 -13.06
N PHE A 213 -31.08 8.63 -12.71
CA PHE A 213 -31.47 7.92 -11.50
C PHE A 213 -31.00 6.47 -11.53
N ALA A 214 -31.22 5.74 -12.63
CA ALA A 214 -30.78 4.34 -12.75
C ALA A 214 -29.27 4.22 -12.54
N ARG A 215 -28.47 5.09 -13.16
CA ARG A 215 -27.01 5.13 -12.98
C ARG A 215 -26.60 5.42 -11.53
N VAL A 216 -27.27 6.36 -10.85
CA VAL A 216 -27.03 6.64 -9.43
C VAL A 216 -27.44 5.46 -8.55
N ASP A 217 -28.56 4.81 -8.88
CA ASP A 217 -29.13 3.69 -8.11
C ASP A 217 -28.25 2.44 -8.18
N ASP A 218 -27.65 2.16 -9.33
CA ASP A 218 -26.68 1.07 -9.50
C ASP A 218 -25.46 1.27 -8.59
N VAL A 219 -24.91 2.48 -8.57
CA VAL A 219 -23.76 2.84 -7.73
C VAL A 219 -24.11 2.84 -6.25
N TYR A 220 -25.30 3.34 -5.89
CA TYR A 220 -25.83 3.28 -4.53
C TYR A 220 -26.01 1.83 -4.06
N THR A 221 -26.57 0.96 -4.91
CA THR A 221 -26.76 -0.47 -4.63
C THR A 221 -25.43 -1.20 -4.49
N SER A 222 -24.43 -0.87 -5.31
CA SER A 222 -23.06 -1.35 -5.14
C SER A 222 -22.49 -0.96 -3.76
N GLY A 223 -22.71 0.29 -3.34
CA GLY A 223 -22.36 0.75 -1.99
C GLY A 223 -23.05 -0.05 -0.87
N ILE A 224 -24.35 -0.37 -1.03
CA ILE A 224 -25.07 -1.24 -0.07
C ILE A 224 -24.37 -2.59 0.06
N ARG A 225 -24.11 -3.25 -1.08
CA ARG A 225 -23.46 -4.58 -1.09
C ARG A 225 -22.08 -4.53 -0.44
N ALA A 226 -21.31 -3.47 -0.68
CA ALA A 226 -20.00 -3.27 -0.07
C ALA A 226 -20.11 -3.11 1.46
N GLY A 227 -21.06 -2.31 1.95
CA GLY A 227 -21.31 -2.14 3.39
C GLY A 227 -21.78 -3.43 4.08
N CYS A 228 -22.69 -4.18 3.45
CA CYS A 228 -23.13 -5.48 3.96
C CYS A 228 -21.98 -6.49 4.02
N ARG A 229 -21.16 -6.57 2.97
CA ARG A 229 -20.01 -7.47 2.91
C ARG A 229 -19.01 -7.15 4.03
N TRP A 230 -18.63 -5.88 4.17
CA TRP A 230 -17.72 -5.46 5.23
C TRP A 230 -18.25 -5.79 6.62
N ALA A 231 -19.54 -5.54 6.89
CA ALA A 231 -20.16 -5.84 8.18
C ALA A 231 -20.28 -7.35 8.45
N ALA A 232 -20.39 -8.19 7.42
CA ALA A 232 -20.39 -9.64 7.56
C ALA A 232 -18.98 -10.20 7.83
N GLU A 233 -17.95 -9.59 7.22
CA GLU A 233 -16.54 -9.99 7.34
C GLU A 233 -15.86 -9.44 8.61
N CYS A 234 -16.39 -8.36 9.20
CA CYS A 234 -15.93 -7.81 10.47
C CYS A 234 -16.90 -8.23 11.58
N PRO A 235 -16.68 -9.37 12.28
CA PRO A 235 -17.51 -9.71 13.41
C PRO A 235 -17.42 -8.58 14.43
N LEU A 236 -18.59 -8.06 14.81
CA LEU A 236 -18.79 -7.19 15.95
C LEU A 236 -18.45 -8.00 17.22
N GLU A 237 -17.16 -8.23 17.48
CA GLU A 237 -16.71 -9.01 18.63
C GLU A 237 -16.98 -8.25 19.94
N GLU A 238 -17.60 -8.95 20.89
CA GLU A 238 -17.63 -8.61 22.31
C GLU A 238 -16.20 -8.74 22.87
N ARG A 239 -15.35 -7.72 22.70
CA ARG A 239 -14.03 -7.72 23.35
C ARG A 239 -14.19 -7.50 24.86
N ALA A 240 -14.36 -8.60 25.59
CA ALA A 240 -14.10 -8.63 27.02
C ALA A 240 -12.59 -8.43 27.25
N HIS A 241 -12.23 -7.31 27.88
CA HIS A 241 -11.04 -7.08 28.71
C HIS A 241 -9.75 -7.81 28.33
N THR A 242 -8.89 -7.12 27.58
CA THR A 242 -7.43 -7.21 27.80
C THR A 242 -6.83 -5.83 27.66
N ASP A 243 -7.06 -5.00 28.67
CA ASP A 243 -6.10 -3.97 29.06
C ASP A 243 -5.26 -4.59 30.16
N GLN A 244 -4.17 -5.26 29.76
CA GLN A 244 -3.24 -5.92 30.66
C GLN A 244 -1.97 -5.08 30.75
N ASP A 245 -2.13 -3.83 31.21
CA ASP A 245 -1.04 -2.99 31.72
C ASP A 245 -1.55 -1.98 32.76
N ALA A 246 -2.17 -2.49 33.83
CA ALA A 246 -2.24 -1.76 35.10
C ALA A 246 -2.26 -2.75 36.28
N ARG A 247 -1.15 -2.80 37.02
CA ARG A 247 -0.99 -3.58 38.24
C ARG A 247 -1.98 -3.11 39.33
N THR A 248 -2.93 -3.95 39.72
CA THR A 248 -3.34 -4.19 41.13
C THR A 248 -4.39 -5.30 41.22
N PRO A 249 -4.26 -6.30 42.11
CA PRO A 249 -5.31 -7.26 42.37
C PRO A 249 -6.15 -6.81 43.57
N ARG A 250 -7.47 -6.67 43.40
CA ARG A 250 -8.42 -6.90 44.49
C ARG A 250 -9.74 -7.44 43.97
N ALA A 251 -10.24 -8.41 44.73
CA ALA A 251 -11.28 -9.35 44.41
C ALA A 251 -12.69 -8.74 44.36
N GLY A 252 -13.56 -9.41 43.58
CA GLY A 252 -14.95 -9.66 43.96
C GLY A 252 -15.98 -8.64 43.49
N LEU A 253 -16.66 -8.95 42.38
CA LEU A 253 -18.11 -9.17 42.31
C LEU A 253 -18.58 -9.11 40.84
N LEU A 254 -19.55 -9.96 40.56
CA LEU A 254 -20.23 -10.17 39.27
C LEU A 254 -20.64 -8.84 38.62
N SER A 255 -20.11 -8.58 37.43
CA SER A 255 -20.71 -7.66 36.46
C SER A 255 -20.49 -8.25 35.07
N SER A 256 -21.40 -9.13 34.67
CA SER A 256 -21.64 -9.44 33.26
C SER A 256 -22.35 -8.25 32.62
N GLN A 257 -21.69 -7.09 32.55
CA GLN A 257 -22.10 -6.04 31.63
C GLN A 257 -21.70 -6.51 30.23
N SER A 258 -22.69 -6.85 29.42
CA SER A 258 -22.52 -7.10 27.98
C SER A 258 -21.62 -6.01 27.41
N ALA A 259 -20.43 -6.40 26.95
CA ALA A 259 -19.52 -5.47 26.31
C ALA A 259 -20.21 -5.07 25.01
N LEU A 260 -20.59 -3.80 24.89
CA LEU A 260 -21.12 -3.32 23.62
C LEU A 260 -20.11 -3.67 22.51
N PRO A 261 -20.56 -4.24 21.38
CA PRO A 261 -19.65 -4.60 20.31
C PRO A 261 -18.83 -3.37 19.87
N VAL A 262 -17.50 -3.50 19.94
CA VAL A 262 -16.60 -2.39 19.62
C VAL A 262 -16.31 -2.43 18.12
N ILE A 263 -16.67 -1.36 17.42
CA ILE A 263 -16.36 -1.20 16.00
C ILE A 263 -14.88 -0.83 15.89
N ASP A 264 -14.10 -1.60 15.13
CA ASP A 264 -12.74 -1.21 14.76
C ASP A 264 -12.80 0.02 13.84
N GLN A 265 -12.58 1.19 14.45
CA GLN A 265 -12.63 2.48 13.77
C GLN A 265 -11.59 2.55 12.64
N VAL A 266 -10.39 1.98 12.80
CA VAL A 266 -9.35 2.04 11.76
C VAL A 266 -9.77 1.19 10.56
N ALA A 267 -10.28 -0.03 10.80
CA ALA A 267 -10.79 -0.89 9.74
C ALA A 267 -11.97 -0.25 8.99
N LEU A 268 -12.90 0.38 9.71
CA LEU A 268 -14.03 1.09 9.12
C LEU A 268 -13.57 2.26 8.24
N LEU A 269 -12.65 3.09 8.74
CA LEU A 269 -12.14 4.23 7.96
C LEU A 269 -11.34 3.75 6.74
N ARG A 270 -10.57 2.65 6.83
CA ARG A 270 -9.91 2.04 5.66
C ARG A 270 -10.92 1.62 4.60
N PHE A 271 -11.99 0.95 5.01
CA PHE A 271 -13.07 0.53 4.11
C PHE A 271 -13.75 1.72 3.42
N LEU A 272 -14.23 2.70 4.18
CA LEU A 272 -14.93 3.86 3.62
C LEU A 272 -14.02 4.71 2.73
N GLY A 273 -12.76 4.84 3.13
CA GLY A 273 -11.74 5.51 2.36
C GLY A 273 -11.48 4.82 1.02
N ALA A 274 -11.29 3.50 1.01
CA ALA A 274 -11.10 2.71 -0.22
C ALA A 274 -12.32 2.80 -1.14
N LEU A 275 -13.53 2.74 -0.57
CA LEU A 275 -14.78 2.87 -1.32
C LEU A 275 -14.90 4.22 -2.05
N ALA A 276 -14.38 5.29 -1.43
CA ALA A 276 -14.39 6.64 -1.97
C ALA A 276 -13.24 6.93 -2.93
N ALA A 277 -12.03 6.42 -2.67
CA ALA A 277 -10.80 6.80 -3.38
C ALA A 277 -10.85 6.52 -4.89
N ASP A 278 -11.54 5.45 -5.29
CA ASP A 278 -11.70 5.05 -6.70
C ASP A 278 -13.00 5.59 -7.33
N SER A 279 -13.60 6.64 -6.75
CA SER A 279 -14.84 7.22 -7.27
C SER A 279 -14.54 8.23 -8.37
N PRO A 280 -15.06 8.05 -9.61
CA PRO A 280 -14.71 8.92 -10.73
C PRO A 280 -15.33 10.32 -10.64
N SER A 281 -16.34 10.51 -9.79
CA SER A 281 -16.89 11.83 -9.49
C SER A 281 -17.39 11.93 -8.05
N ARG A 282 -17.59 13.17 -7.60
CA ARG A 282 -18.24 13.48 -6.31
C ARG A 282 -19.59 12.78 -6.15
N GLY A 283 -20.39 12.70 -7.22
CA GLY A 283 -21.67 11.98 -7.23
C GLY A 283 -21.51 10.48 -6.96
N HIS A 284 -20.47 9.84 -7.49
CA HIS A 284 -20.17 8.44 -7.19
C HIS A 284 -19.80 8.24 -5.73
N THR A 285 -18.93 9.09 -5.18
CA THR A 285 -18.54 9.04 -3.78
C THR A 285 -19.76 9.15 -2.86
N MET A 286 -20.64 10.10 -3.15
CA MET A 286 -21.89 10.28 -2.41
C MET A 286 -22.78 9.04 -2.48
N ALA A 287 -23.03 8.52 -3.69
CA ALA A 287 -23.87 7.34 -3.88
C ALA A 287 -23.30 6.10 -3.17
N ARG A 288 -21.99 5.83 -3.32
CA ARG A 288 -21.31 4.70 -2.67
C ARG A 288 -21.35 4.80 -1.14
N LEU A 289 -21.01 5.96 -0.57
CA LEU A 289 -20.98 6.16 0.88
C LEU A 289 -22.39 6.09 1.50
N ARG A 290 -23.41 6.66 0.84
CA ARG A 290 -24.81 6.55 1.30
C ARG A 290 -25.35 5.13 1.17
N GLY A 291 -24.94 4.42 0.12
CA GLY A 291 -25.20 2.99 -0.02
C GLY A 291 -24.58 2.19 1.13
N ALA A 292 -23.29 2.39 1.40
CA ALA A 292 -22.58 1.71 2.48
C ALA A 292 -23.17 2.05 3.87
N GLN A 293 -23.56 3.29 4.11
CA GLN A 293 -24.30 3.70 5.32
C GLN A 293 -25.60 2.88 5.49
N THR A 294 -26.30 2.60 4.39
CA THR A 294 -27.53 1.78 4.40
C THR A 294 -27.21 0.31 4.62
N GLY A 295 -26.16 -0.21 3.96
CA GLY A 295 -25.61 -1.55 4.17
C GLY A 295 -25.30 -1.83 5.64
N LEU A 296 -24.42 -1.00 6.23
CA LEU A 296 -24.02 -1.08 7.63
C LEU A 296 -25.21 -1.01 8.59
N ARG A 297 -26.20 -0.15 8.30
CA ARG A 297 -27.43 -0.04 9.12
C ARG A 297 -28.21 -1.36 9.16
N MET A 298 -28.27 -2.11 8.06
CA MET A 298 -28.93 -3.43 8.03
C MET A 298 -28.23 -4.47 8.92
N HIS A 299 -26.95 -4.26 9.25
CA HIS A 299 -26.18 -5.08 10.16
C HIS A 299 -26.04 -4.47 11.57
N GLY A 300 -26.89 -3.50 11.92
CA GLY A 300 -26.90 -2.89 13.26
C GLY A 300 -25.77 -1.91 13.51
N VAL A 301 -25.13 -1.36 12.48
CA VAL A 301 -24.10 -0.32 12.61
C VAL A 301 -24.65 1.02 12.12
N ARG A 302 -24.77 1.99 13.02
CA ARG A 302 -25.17 3.36 12.67
C ARG A 302 -23.94 4.18 12.31
N LEU A 303 -23.72 4.35 11.00
CA LEU A 303 -22.68 5.22 10.47
C LEU A 303 -23.18 6.68 10.39
N HIS A 304 -22.41 7.61 10.97
CA HIS A 304 -22.61 9.04 10.89
C HIS A 304 -21.57 9.66 9.94
N LEU A 305 -22.04 10.02 8.75
CA LEU A 305 -21.26 10.80 7.78
C LEU A 305 -21.43 12.30 8.06
N PRO A 306 -20.43 13.15 7.71
CA PRO A 306 -20.55 14.60 7.88
C PRO A 306 -21.82 15.17 7.23
N PRO A 307 -22.52 16.11 7.88
CA PRO A 307 -23.79 16.64 7.36
C PRO A 307 -23.62 17.35 6.01
N ASN A 308 -22.47 18.02 5.81
CA ASN A 308 -22.10 18.70 4.58
C ASN A 308 -21.15 17.88 3.71
N LEU A 309 -21.25 16.53 3.74
CA LEU A 309 -20.33 15.63 3.04
C LEU A 309 -20.12 16.01 1.58
N ALA A 310 -21.17 16.39 0.85
CA ALA A 310 -21.00 16.89 -0.51
C ALA A 310 -19.87 17.95 -0.53
N PHE A 311 -19.93 18.99 0.28
CA PHE A 311 -18.94 20.10 0.30
C PHE A 311 -17.66 19.80 1.06
N GLY A 312 -17.48 18.55 1.51
CA GLY A 312 -16.27 18.10 2.15
C GLY A 312 -15.08 18.03 1.20
N VAL A 313 -13.91 17.85 1.80
CA VAL A 313 -12.63 17.65 1.11
C VAL A 313 -12.11 16.24 1.40
N GLY A 314 -11.30 15.68 0.50
CA GLY A 314 -10.66 14.38 0.68
C GLY A 314 -10.96 13.37 -0.44
N PRO A 315 -10.66 12.07 -0.18
CA PRO A 315 -10.82 10.98 -1.13
C PRO A 315 -12.20 10.99 -1.81
N GLY A 316 -12.21 10.95 -3.13
CA GLY A 316 -13.41 10.92 -3.96
C GLY A 316 -14.21 12.23 -4.04
N LEU A 317 -13.80 13.29 -3.33
CA LEU A 317 -14.48 14.60 -3.36
C LEU A 317 -13.64 15.68 -4.03
N THR A 318 -12.45 15.95 -3.49
CA THR A 318 -11.52 16.98 -4.02
C THR A 318 -10.23 16.40 -4.59
N THR A 319 -9.96 15.12 -4.31
CA THR A 319 -8.83 14.38 -4.86
C THR A 319 -9.20 13.80 -6.21
N VAL A 320 -8.27 13.83 -7.17
CA VAL A 320 -8.47 13.22 -8.49
C VAL A 320 -8.33 11.71 -8.36
N PRO A 321 -9.19 10.90 -9.00
CA PRO A 321 -9.01 9.45 -9.07
C PRO A 321 -7.65 9.12 -9.68
N ILE A 322 -6.85 8.31 -8.99
CA ILE A 322 -5.56 7.89 -9.52
C ILE A 322 -5.76 6.64 -10.37
N THR A 323 -5.86 6.85 -11.68
CA THR A 323 -5.93 5.77 -12.66
C THR A 323 -4.60 5.02 -12.75
N GLU A 324 -4.63 3.78 -13.26
CA GLU A 324 -3.40 3.06 -13.60
C GLU A 324 -2.53 3.85 -14.56
N GLN A 325 -3.11 4.60 -15.50
CA GLN A 325 -2.36 5.46 -16.42
C GLN A 325 -1.53 6.52 -15.67
N ILE A 326 -2.10 7.17 -14.65
CA ILE A 326 -1.36 8.13 -13.81
C ILE A 326 -0.28 7.40 -13.01
N ALA A 327 -0.60 6.23 -12.44
CA ALA A 327 0.36 5.43 -11.70
C ALA A 327 1.54 5.00 -12.58
N ASP A 328 1.30 4.47 -13.78
CA ASP A 328 2.31 4.08 -14.77
C ASP A 328 3.18 5.27 -15.20
N ARG A 329 2.57 6.44 -15.37
CA ARG A 329 3.31 7.66 -15.67
C ARG A 329 4.25 8.05 -14.53
N ILE A 330 3.78 7.98 -13.28
CA ILE A 330 4.64 8.23 -12.11
C ILE A 330 5.76 7.18 -12.03
N ARG A 331 5.42 5.89 -12.20
CA ARG A 331 6.37 4.76 -12.17
C ARG A 331 7.48 4.96 -13.19
N SER A 332 7.15 5.24 -14.45
CA SER A 332 8.10 5.38 -15.56
C SER A 332 8.96 6.65 -15.49
N MET A 333 8.39 7.75 -15.01
CA MET A 333 9.02 9.08 -15.04
C MET A 333 9.85 9.41 -13.80
N ILE A 334 9.55 8.78 -12.65
CA ILE A 334 10.20 9.07 -11.37
C ILE A 334 10.95 7.82 -10.87
N PRO A 335 12.26 7.72 -11.12
CA PRO A 335 13.04 6.56 -10.67
C PRO A 335 13.27 6.53 -9.15
N SER A 336 13.09 7.64 -8.44
CA SER A 336 13.24 7.68 -6.98
C SER A 336 11.96 7.20 -6.27
N PRO A 337 12.02 6.09 -5.50
CA PRO A 337 10.85 5.58 -4.77
C PRO A 337 10.20 6.62 -3.84
N THR A 338 11.03 7.40 -3.13
CA THR A 338 10.56 8.44 -2.20
C THR A 338 9.82 9.57 -2.93
N HIS A 339 10.31 10.01 -4.09
CA HIS A 339 9.64 11.07 -4.87
C HIS A 339 8.35 10.56 -5.50
N ALA A 340 8.35 9.33 -6.02
CA ALA A 340 7.18 8.71 -6.61
C ALA A 340 6.04 8.55 -5.57
N ALA A 341 6.36 8.04 -4.38
CA ALA A 341 5.40 7.92 -3.28
C ALA A 341 4.95 9.29 -2.75
N ALA A 342 5.83 10.29 -2.70
CA ALA A 342 5.46 11.64 -2.28
C ALA A 342 4.43 12.29 -3.22
N LEU A 343 4.62 12.13 -4.53
CA LEU A 343 3.66 12.58 -5.53
C LEU A 343 2.34 11.80 -5.43
N ALA A 344 2.41 10.48 -5.28
CA ALA A 344 1.21 9.67 -5.08
C ALA A 344 0.44 10.09 -3.82
N ALA A 345 1.13 10.34 -2.70
CA ALA A 345 0.52 10.80 -1.46
C ALA A 345 -0.19 12.16 -1.60
N LEU A 346 0.42 13.07 -2.35
CA LEU A 346 -0.19 14.36 -2.69
C LEU A 346 -1.50 14.17 -3.46
N LEU A 347 -1.51 13.33 -4.48
CA LEU A 347 -2.68 13.08 -5.31
C LEU A 347 -3.79 12.34 -4.52
N CYS A 348 -3.43 11.36 -3.69
CA CYS A 348 -4.39 10.57 -2.89
C CYS A 348 -5.03 11.38 -1.79
N ALA A 349 -4.22 12.17 -1.07
CA ALA A 349 -4.64 12.80 0.17
C ALA A 349 -4.97 14.29 0.02
N GLY A 350 -4.55 14.92 -1.08
CA GLY A 350 -4.76 16.35 -1.33
C GLY A 350 -4.18 17.24 -0.24
N SER A 351 -3.08 16.82 0.41
CA SER A 351 -2.57 17.52 1.60
C SER A 351 -1.30 18.31 1.34
N PRO A 352 -1.08 19.44 2.05
CA PRO A 352 0.12 20.25 1.89
C PRO A 352 1.42 19.49 2.15
N GLY A 353 2.48 19.88 1.42
CA GLY A 353 3.82 19.30 1.55
C GLY A 353 4.33 19.16 2.99
N PRO A 354 4.16 20.16 3.90
CA PRO A 354 4.59 20.02 5.29
C PRO A 354 3.92 18.86 6.04
N HIS A 355 2.65 18.54 5.75
CA HIS A 355 1.97 17.40 6.36
C HIS A 355 2.53 16.10 5.80
N LEU A 356 2.67 16.00 4.47
CA LEU A 356 3.24 14.83 3.81
C LEU A 356 4.67 14.55 4.28
N ALA A 357 5.46 15.60 4.47
CA ALA A 357 6.84 15.50 4.93
C ALA A 357 6.96 14.96 6.36
N SER A 358 5.91 15.08 7.17
CA SER A 358 5.90 14.62 8.56
C SER A 358 5.53 13.15 8.74
N ILE A 359 5.07 12.46 7.68
CA ILE A 359 4.62 11.06 7.74
C ILE A 359 5.79 10.16 8.20
N PRO A 360 5.69 9.48 9.35
CA PRO A 360 6.70 8.52 9.77
C PRO A 360 6.58 7.22 8.97
N VAL A 361 7.65 6.43 8.89
CA VAL A 361 7.62 5.11 8.25
C VAL A 361 6.56 4.20 8.90
N SER A 362 6.38 4.28 10.22
CA SER A 362 5.40 3.50 11.00
C SER A 362 3.94 3.80 10.67
N ALA A 363 3.65 4.98 10.10
CA ALA A 363 2.28 5.33 9.73
C ALA A 363 1.80 4.56 8.49
N LEU A 364 2.70 4.02 7.67
CA LEU A 364 2.31 3.25 6.50
C LEU A 364 2.00 1.80 6.90
N THR A 365 0.75 1.39 6.71
CA THR A 365 0.29 0.00 6.92
C THR A 365 1.14 -1.04 6.19
N ILE A 366 1.21 -2.27 6.70
CA ILE A 366 2.04 -3.34 6.11
C ILE A 366 1.74 -3.59 4.62
N ASP A 367 0.48 -3.52 4.21
CA ASP A 367 0.10 -3.74 2.80
C ASP A 367 0.23 -2.50 1.92
N ALA A 368 0.62 -1.37 2.52
CA ALA A 368 0.68 -0.05 1.91
C ALA A 368 -0.69 0.41 1.35
N ASP A 369 -1.78 -0.03 1.95
CA ASP A 369 -3.13 0.30 1.53
C ASP A 369 -3.74 1.49 2.28
N ALA A 370 -3.08 1.95 3.35
CA ALA A 370 -3.41 3.19 4.04
C ALA A 370 -2.21 3.78 4.80
N ILE A 371 -2.28 5.09 5.04
CA ILE A 371 -1.49 5.82 6.04
C ILE A 371 -2.38 6.06 7.26
N VAL A 372 -1.95 5.59 8.43
CA VAL A 372 -2.63 5.74 9.71
C VAL A 372 -1.81 6.67 10.59
N LEU A 373 -2.38 7.82 10.92
CA LEU A 373 -1.74 8.82 11.78
C LEU A 373 -2.42 8.81 13.14
N SER A 374 -1.63 8.67 14.20
CA SER A 374 -2.09 8.71 15.58
C SER A 374 -1.01 9.36 16.46
N GLY A 375 -1.40 9.93 17.60
CA GLY A 375 -0.47 10.58 18.51
C GLY A 375 0.22 11.81 17.89
N VAL A 376 1.49 12.03 18.23
CA VAL A 376 2.25 13.17 17.74
C VAL A 376 2.88 12.86 16.39
N VAL A 377 2.49 13.60 15.36
CA VAL A 377 3.08 13.53 14.02
C VAL A 377 3.48 14.93 13.57
N GLY A 378 4.79 15.16 13.44
CA GLY A 378 5.34 16.48 13.18
C GLY A 378 4.96 17.48 14.28
N ARG A 379 4.23 18.54 13.92
CA ARG A 379 3.74 19.56 14.86
C ARG A 379 2.29 19.36 15.30
N ARG A 380 1.67 18.22 14.96
CA ARG A 380 0.25 17.96 15.22
C ARG A 380 0.08 16.79 16.19
N HIS A 381 -0.98 16.87 16.99
CA HIS A 381 -1.40 15.80 17.88
C HIS A 381 -2.77 15.25 17.44
N PHE A 382 -2.78 14.00 16.99
CA PHE A 382 -3.97 13.27 16.56
C PHE A 382 -4.58 12.55 17.76
N ARG A 383 -5.67 13.10 18.31
CA ARG A 383 -6.41 12.50 19.45
C ARG A 383 -7.10 11.19 19.09
N HIS A 384 -7.51 11.05 17.82
CA HIS A 384 -8.09 9.85 17.25
C HIS A 384 -7.30 9.45 16.01
N PRO A 385 -7.19 8.14 15.70
CA PRO A 385 -6.48 7.70 14.50
C PRO A 385 -7.17 8.26 13.26
N THR A 386 -6.40 8.91 12.39
CA THR A 386 -6.86 9.35 11.07
C THR A 386 -6.28 8.45 10.01
N VAL A 387 -7.14 7.95 9.13
CA VAL A 387 -6.77 7.02 8.06
C VAL A 387 -6.85 7.73 6.72
N HIS A 388 -5.80 7.59 5.93
CA HIS A 388 -5.74 8.05 4.54
C HIS A 388 -5.55 6.83 3.63
N PRO A 389 -6.60 6.39 2.93
CA PRO A 389 -6.55 5.21 2.04
C PRO A 389 -5.59 5.45 0.88
N ILE A 390 -4.95 4.38 0.42
CA ILE A 390 -4.07 4.35 -0.74
C ILE A 390 -4.72 3.45 -1.81
N PRO A 391 -5.11 4.02 -2.98
CA PRO A 391 -5.63 3.26 -4.11
C PRO A 391 -4.69 2.13 -4.52
N ILE A 392 -5.26 1.01 -4.96
CA ILE A 392 -4.49 -0.18 -5.35
C ILE A 392 -3.42 0.14 -6.41
N SER A 393 -3.75 1.04 -7.35
CA SER A 393 -2.90 1.49 -8.44
C SER A 393 -1.62 2.17 -7.96
N VAL A 394 -1.56 2.75 -6.76
CA VAL A 394 -0.35 3.43 -6.28
C VAL A 394 0.33 2.75 -5.10
N ARG A 395 -0.24 1.65 -4.57
CA ARG A 395 0.40 0.89 -3.48
C ARG A 395 1.85 0.47 -3.79
N PRO A 396 2.21 0.04 -5.01
CA PRO A 396 3.60 -0.27 -5.33
C PRO A 396 4.56 0.91 -5.10
N LEU A 397 4.13 2.15 -5.32
CA LEU A 397 4.95 3.34 -5.09
C LEU A 397 5.29 3.50 -3.60
N PHE A 398 4.30 3.31 -2.73
CA PHE A 398 4.48 3.37 -1.28
C PHE A 398 5.29 2.18 -0.74
N LYS A 399 5.08 0.97 -1.28
CA LYS A 399 5.92 -0.19 -0.97
C LYS A 399 7.38 0.08 -1.31
N ALA A 400 7.66 0.71 -2.45
CA ALA A 400 9.02 1.07 -2.85
C ALA A 400 9.63 2.13 -1.92
N ALA A 401 8.85 3.13 -1.50
CA ALA A 401 9.32 4.11 -0.52
C ALA A 401 9.65 3.48 0.84
N ARG A 402 8.88 2.48 1.28
CA ARG A 402 9.21 1.72 2.49
C ARG A 402 10.46 0.87 2.31
N ALA A 403 10.57 0.14 1.20
CA ALA A 403 11.72 -0.71 0.91
C ALA A 403 13.02 0.12 0.87
N ILE A 404 13.01 1.31 0.26
CA ILE A 404 14.21 2.17 0.28
C ILE A 404 14.51 2.75 1.66
N ALA A 405 13.50 3.02 2.50
CA ALA A 405 13.69 3.45 3.88
C ALA A 405 14.34 2.33 4.71
N GLN A 406 13.86 1.09 4.58
CA GLN A 406 14.43 -0.09 5.23
C GLN A 406 15.88 -0.33 4.78
N LEU A 407 16.16 -0.25 3.48
CA LEU A 407 17.52 -0.40 2.92
C LEU A 407 18.49 0.71 3.37
N ARG A 408 17.97 1.84 3.87
CA ARG A 408 18.76 2.93 4.47
C ARG A 408 18.92 2.79 5.98
N GLY A 409 18.24 1.84 6.62
CA GLY A 409 18.16 1.75 8.08
C GLY A 409 17.38 2.91 8.70
N THR A 410 16.39 3.47 7.98
CA THR A 410 15.53 4.54 8.49
C THR A 410 14.62 4.00 9.59
N ASP A 411 14.65 4.64 10.76
CA ASP A 411 13.83 4.24 11.90
C ASP A 411 12.33 4.42 11.64
N ALA A 412 11.52 3.64 12.36
CA ALA A 412 10.06 3.66 12.21
C ALA A 412 9.45 5.06 12.42
N ASN A 413 10.03 5.88 13.30
CA ASN A 413 9.56 7.24 13.62
C ASN A 413 10.13 8.33 12.70
N GLN A 414 11.10 7.99 11.84
CA GLN A 414 11.67 8.94 10.88
C GLN A 414 10.76 9.12 9.67
N HIS A 415 10.91 10.25 9.00
CA HIS A 415 10.02 10.65 7.92
C HIS A 415 10.19 9.80 6.65
N LEU A 416 9.10 9.22 6.18
CA LEU A 416 9.04 8.38 4.99
C LEU A 416 9.22 9.18 3.69
N LEU A 417 8.60 10.36 3.60
CA LEU A 417 8.44 11.09 2.33
C LEU A 417 9.23 12.39 2.25
N SER A 418 9.85 12.85 3.35
CA SER A 418 10.49 14.17 3.44
C SER A 418 11.46 14.48 2.30
N GLY A 419 12.28 13.49 1.91
CA GLY A 419 13.23 13.61 0.80
C GLY A 419 12.58 13.82 -0.57
N GLY A 420 11.35 13.35 -0.78
CA GLY A 420 10.57 13.55 -2.01
C GLY A 420 9.76 14.84 -2.02
N ILE A 421 9.53 15.44 -0.84
CA ILE A 421 8.86 16.74 -0.72
C ILE A 421 9.85 17.88 -1.01
N GLY A 422 11.02 17.81 -0.40
CA GLY A 422 12.05 18.86 -0.46
C GLY A 422 11.65 20.13 0.30
N THR A 423 12.60 21.07 0.41
CA THR A 423 12.37 22.38 1.04
C THR A 423 11.22 23.10 0.35
N THR A 424 10.24 23.57 1.13
CA THR A 424 9.00 24.23 0.67
C THR A 424 8.20 23.47 -0.39
N GLY A 425 8.35 22.15 -0.50
CA GLY A 425 7.63 21.33 -1.50
C GLY A 425 8.19 21.44 -2.92
N ARG A 426 9.43 21.93 -3.10
CA ARG A 426 10.04 22.14 -4.42
C ARG A 426 10.16 20.84 -5.23
N HIS A 427 10.64 19.76 -4.61
CA HIS A 427 10.80 18.48 -5.31
C HIS A 427 9.47 17.88 -5.72
N LEU A 428 8.44 18.05 -4.87
CA LEU A 428 7.10 17.61 -5.15
C LEU A 428 6.48 18.34 -6.35
N ARG A 429 6.61 19.67 -6.43
CA ARG A 429 6.14 20.45 -7.60
C ARG A 429 6.88 20.07 -8.88
N ASN A 430 8.19 19.87 -8.81
CA ASN A 430 8.97 19.43 -9.97
C ASN A 430 8.53 18.03 -10.45
N SER A 431 8.27 17.11 -9.51
CA SER A 431 7.76 15.77 -9.80
C SER A 431 6.39 15.84 -10.48
N ALA A 432 5.48 16.66 -9.96
CA ALA A 432 4.15 16.87 -10.55
C ALA A 432 4.24 17.42 -11.98
N HIS A 433 5.08 18.44 -12.21
CA HIS A 433 5.31 19.00 -13.53
C HIS A 433 5.89 17.96 -14.50
N GLN A 434 6.88 17.18 -14.07
CA GLN A 434 7.51 16.14 -14.90
C GLN A 434 6.58 14.99 -15.27
N CYS A 435 5.58 14.71 -14.44
CA CYS A 435 4.53 13.73 -14.71
C CYS A 435 3.30 14.36 -15.37
N GLU A 436 3.30 15.67 -15.64
CA GLU A 436 2.15 16.39 -16.22
C GLU A 436 0.85 16.10 -15.46
N VAL A 437 0.93 16.07 -14.13
CA VAL A 437 -0.22 15.84 -13.25
C VAL A 437 -0.63 17.15 -12.57
N THR A 438 -1.93 17.42 -12.59
CA THR A 438 -2.51 18.58 -11.90
C THR A 438 -2.55 18.31 -10.41
N ILE A 439 -1.99 19.24 -9.63
CA ILE A 439 -2.06 19.18 -8.18
C ILE A 439 -3.50 19.50 -7.75
N PRO A 440 -4.18 18.63 -6.96
CA PRO A 440 -5.53 18.89 -6.49
C PRO A 440 -5.56 20.06 -5.50
N PRO A 441 -6.75 20.66 -5.25
CA PRO A 441 -6.94 21.63 -4.19
C PRO A 441 -6.45 21.07 -2.85
N LEU A 442 -5.49 21.78 -2.25
CA LEU A 442 -4.84 21.33 -1.02
C LEU A 442 -5.70 21.66 0.21
N HIS A 443 -5.78 20.71 1.14
CA HIS A 443 -6.50 20.88 2.38
C HIS A 443 -5.77 20.20 3.55
N PRO A 444 -5.85 20.76 4.77
CA PRO A 444 -5.39 20.07 5.96
C PRO A 444 -6.07 18.70 6.12
N TRP A 445 -5.32 17.68 6.55
CA TRP A 445 -5.90 16.35 6.81
C TRP A 445 -6.99 16.34 7.87
N SER A 446 -6.95 17.27 8.82
CA SER A 446 -8.00 17.48 9.82
C SER A 446 -9.35 17.83 9.18
N ASP A 447 -9.33 18.38 7.97
CA ASP A 447 -10.55 18.84 7.28
C ASP A 447 -11.12 17.76 6.36
N CYS A 448 -10.37 16.67 6.14
CA CYS A 448 -10.80 15.53 5.35
C CYS A 448 -12.09 14.94 5.93
N TRP A 449 -13.09 14.66 5.09
CA TRP A 449 -14.39 14.17 5.55
C TRP A 449 -14.29 12.88 6.38
N ILE A 450 -13.29 12.05 6.09
CA ILE A 450 -13.05 10.76 6.74
C ILE A 450 -12.69 10.91 8.22
N SER A 451 -12.04 12.01 8.61
CA SER A 451 -11.66 12.26 10.02
C SER A 451 -12.85 12.60 10.92
N ARG A 452 -14.02 12.85 10.31
CA ARG A 452 -15.26 13.28 10.98
C ARG A 452 -16.34 12.19 10.94
N VAL A 453 -15.97 10.96 10.58
CA VAL A 453 -16.87 9.82 10.54
C VAL A 453 -16.96 9.18 11.92
N GLU A 454 -18.18 8.97 12.39
CA GLU A 454 -18.45 8.22 13.62
C GLU A 454 -19.29 6.98 13.30
N ALA A 455 -19.07 5.88 14.02
CA ALA A 455 -19.94 4.72 13.96
C ALA A 455 -20.33 4.26 15.36
N ARG A 456 -21.57 3.84 15.51
CA ARG A 456 -22.09 3.32 16.78
C ARG A 456 -22.84 2.01 16.54
N PRO A 457 -22.64 0.98 17.37
CA PRO A 457 -23.49 -0.19 17.34
C PRO A 457 -24.93 0.22 17.72
N MET A 458 -25.91 -0.33 17.02
CA MET A 458 -27.31 -0.23 17.35
C MET A 458 -27.63 -1.34 18.33
N MET A 459 -28.11 -0.99 19.52
CA MET A 459 -28.58 -1.99 20.48
C MET A 459 -29.71 -2.80 19.83
N ARG A 460 -29.63 -4.13 19.90
CA ARG A 460 -30.78 -4.99 19.59
C ARG A 460 -31.87 -4.70 20.63
N GLU A 461 -33.10 -4.44 20.18
CA GLU A 461 -34.25 -4.10 21.04
C GLU A 461 -34.52 -5.10 22.17
N SER A 462 -34.00 -6.34 22.08
CA SER A 462 -34.08 -7.33 23.15
C SER A 462 -33.32 -6.96 24.44
N ALA A 463 -32.32 -6.06 24.38
CA ALA A 463 -31.60 -5.61 25.56
C ALA A 463 -32.37 -4.54 26.38
N ILE A 464 -33.32 -3.84 25.75
CA ILE A 464 -34.07 -2.75 26.39
C ILE A 464 -35.14 -3.31 27.35
N ARG A 465 -35.73 -4.49 27.04
CA ARG A 465 -36.70 -5.13 27.95
C ARG A 465 -36.06 -5.72 29.22
N GLY A 466 -34.78 -6.09 29.18
CA GLY A 466 -34.07 -6.62 30.35
C GLY A 466 -33.71 -5.56 31.39
N ILE A 467 -33.54 -4.29 30.97
CA ILE A 467 -33.19 -3.18 31.88
C ILE A 467 -34.45 -2.58 32.53
N VAL A 468 -35.59 -2.56 31.83
CA VAL A 468 -36.85 -2.04 32.38
C VAL A 468 -37.57 -3.09 33.25
N GLY A 469 -37.34 -4.38 33.02
CA GLY A 469 -38.01 -5.48 33.77
C GLY A 469 -37.54 -5.70 35.21
N VAL A 470 -36.51 -5.00 35.69
CA VAL A 470 -36.00 -5.13 37.08
C VAL A 470 -36.61 -4.07 38.02
N SER A 471 -37.33 -3.07 37.51
CA SER A 471 -37.85 -1.98 38.32
C SER A 471 -39.29 -2.16 38.84
N GLU A 472 -40.02 -3.22 38.47
CA GLU A 472 -41.43 -3.41 38.86
C GLU A 472 -41.69 -4.54 39.88
N ALA A 473 -40.66 -5.22 40.39
CA ALA A 473 -40.81 -6.31 41.36
C ALA A 473 -40.22 -5.98 42.75
N SER A 474 -40.64 -4.87 43.37
CA SER A 474 -40.45 -4.66 44.82
C SER A 474 -41.37 -3.57 45.36
N ALA A 475 -42.66 -3.86 45.48
CA ALA A 475 -43.57 -3.08 46.32
C ALA A 475 -44.81 -3.88 46.72
N VAL A 476 -44.64 -4.99 47.46
CA VAL A 476 -45.73 -5.54 48.28
C VAL A 476 -45.13 -6.02 49.59
N ASN A 477 -45.39 -5.28 50.67
CA ASN A 477 -45.12 -5.72 52.04
C ASN A 477 -46.45 -5.63 52.81
N PRO A 478 -46.96 -6.71 53.42
CA PRO A 478 -48.22 -6.67 54.15
C PRO A 478 -48.02 -6.11 55.59
N PRO A 479 -49.09 -5.64 56.25
CA PRO A 479 -48.98 -4.85 57.47
C PRO A 479 -48.64 -5.74 58.68
N ARG A 480 -47.75 -5.23 59.55
CA ARG A 480 -47.48 -5.82 60.86
C ARG A 480 -48.56 -5.38 61.87
N ARG A 481 -49.04 -6.34 62.65
CA ARG A 481 -49.76 -6.12 63.92
C ARG A 481 -48.83 -5.53 64.97
#